data_AF-A0A349IJY1-F1
#
_entry.id   AF-A0A349IJY1-F1
#
_cell.length_a   1.000
_cell.length_b   1.000
_cell.length_c   1.000
_cell.angle_alpha   90.00
_cell.angle_beta   90.00
_cell.angle_gamma   90.00
#
_symmetry.space_group_name_H-M   'P 1'
#
loop_
_entity.id
_entity.type
_entity.pdbx_description
1 polymer ?
#
loop_
_entity_poly.entity_id
_entity_poly.type
_entity_poly.pdbx_seq_one_letter_code
_entity_poly.pdbx_strand_id
1 'polypeptide(L)'
;MKNILMLASEAVPFVKTGGLADVVGSLPKTIDKRYFDCRVMIPKYMCIPWKWRQKMEYVTHFYMDYLGQSRYVGVLKYEEQGVIYYFIDNESYFSGDRPYGDWYWDLEKFCFFCYAALSALPLLDWHPDIINCHDWQTGLVPVLLKDRFAGGEY
;
A
#
# COMPACT_ATOMS: atom_id res chain seq x y z
N MET A 1 -6.01 18.65 -11.49
CA MET A 1 -5.84 17.19 -11.59
C MET A 1 -5.98 16.65 -10.19
N LYS A 2 -6.80 15.62 -9.96
CA LYS A 2 -6.98 15.02 -8.63
C LYS A 2 -6.13 13.76 -8.48
N ASN A 3 -5.49 13.60 -7.32
CA ASN A 3 -4.65 12.47 -7.00
C ASN A 3 -5.46 11.41 -6.24
N ILE A 4 -5.47 10.18 -6.74
CA ILE A 4 -6.18 9.05 -6.14
C ILE A 4 -5.19 7.97 -5.76
N LEU A 5 -5.16 7.61 -4.48
CA LEU A 5 -4.44 6.44 -4.00
C LEU A 5 -5.42 5.27 -3.84
N MET A 6 -5.24 4.22 -4.61
CA MET A 6 -5.89 2.94 -4.36
C MET A 6 -5.05 2.15 -3.37
N LEU A 7 -5.54 2.04 -2.14
CA LEU A 7 -4.89 1.24 -1.12
C LEU A 7 -5.56 -0.14 -1.07
N ALA A 8 -4.78 -1.19 -1.25
CA ALA A 8 -5.31 -2.55 -1.30
C ALA A 8 -4.31 -3.54 -0.70
N SER A 9 -4.78 -4.74 -0.39
CA SER A 9 -3.93 -5.87 -0.01
C SER A 9 -3.30 -6.57 -1.22
N GLU A 10 -3.86 -6.40 -2.43
CA GLU A 10 -3.44 -7.15 -3.62
C GLU A 10 -3.57 -6.32 -4.91
N ALA A 11 -2.72 -6.59 -5.90
CA ALA A 11 -2.84 -6.03 -7.24
C ALA A 11 -2.12 -6.89 -8.29
N VAL A 12 -2.76 -7.12 -9.44
CA VAL A 12 -2.08 -7.71 -10.60
C VAL A 12 -1.12 -6.70 -11.24
N PRO A 13 0.08 -7.12 -11.68
CA PRO A 13 0.56 -8.50 -11.82
C PRO A 13 1.43 -9.02 -10.65
N PHE A 14 1.44 -8.34 -9.49
CA PHE A 14 2.37 -8.64 -8.40
C PHE A 14 1.89 -9.77 -7.51
N VAL A 15 0.63 -9.71 -7.10
CA VAL A 15 0.04 -10.64 -6.15
C VAL A 15 -1.46 -10.76 -6.42
N LYS A 16 -1.96 -11.99 -6.42
CA LYS A 16 -3.35 -12.30 -6.71
C LYS A 16 -3.79 -13.54 -5.95
N THR A 17 -4.85 -13.40 -5.18
CA THR A 17 -5.60 -14.51 -4.57
C THR A 17 -7.05 -14.53 -5.03
N GLY A 18 -7.59 -13.41 -5.53
CA GLY A 18 -8.97 -13.32 -6.01
C GLY A 18 -9.21 -12.17 -6.99
N GLY A 19 -10.48 -11.82 -7.17
CA GLY A 19 -10.92 -10.77 -8.11
C GLY A 19 -10.56 -9.35 -7.71
N LEU A 20 -10.29 -9.10 -6.41
CA LEU A 20 -9.83 -7.80 -5.91
C LEU A 20 -8.57 -7.33 -6.67
N ALA A 21 -7.59 -8.23 -6.80
CA ALA A 21 -6.33 -7.92 -7.46
C ALA A 21 -6.52 -7.51 -8.93
N ASP A 22 -7.52 -8.10 -9.61
CA ASP A 22 -7.84 -7.75 -11.00
C ASP A 22 -8.41 -6.34 -11.11
N VAL A 23 -9.29 -5.94 -10.18
CA VAL A 23 -9.87 -4.59 -10.13
C VAL A 23 -8.76 -3.57 -9.88
N VAL A 24 -7.97 -3.76 -8.83
CA VAL A 24 -6.90 -2.82 -8.44
C VAL A 24 -5.79 -2.76 -9.49
N GLY A 25 -5.52 -3.84 -10.22
CA GLY A 25 -4.52 -3.83 -11.30
C GLY A 25 -5.04 -3.38 -12.66
N SER A 26 -6.34 -3.23 -12.87
CA SER A 26 -6.92 -2.81 -14.16
C SER A 26 -7.57 -1.42 -14.11
N LEU A 27 -8.30 -1.10 -13.05
CA LEU A 27 -9.04 0.16 -12.91
C LEU A 27 -8.14 1.41 -12.95
N PRO A 28 -6.99 1.48 -12.25
CA PRO A 28 -6.12 2.67 -12.32
C PRO A 28 -5.64 2.99 -13.74
N LYS A 29 -5.53 1.97 -14.60
CA LYS A 29 -5.02 2.11 -15.97
C LYS A 29 -6.04 2.72 -16.92
N THR A 30 -7.33 2.59 -16.61
CA THR A 30 -8.43 3.07 -17.47
C THR A 30 -8.92 4.46 -17.08
N ILE A 31 -8.49 4.98 -15.93
CA ILE A 31 -8.85 6.32 -15.48
C ILE A 31 -8.18 7.37 -16.37
N ASP A 32 -8.94 8.39 -16.77
CA ASP A 32 -8.46 9.45 -17.65
C ASP A 32 -7.39 10.31 -16.97
N LYS A 33 -6.14 10.11 -17.41
CA LYS A 33 -4.94 10.78 -16.89
C LYS A 33 -4.93 12.29 -17.09
N ARG A 34 -5.85 12.86 -17.89
CA ARG A 34 -6.01 14.32 -18.00
C ARG A 34 -6.64 14.90 -16.73
N TYR A 35 -7.45 14.11 -16.03
CA TYR A 35 -8.20 14.57 -14.86
C TYR A 35 -7.65 13.99 -13.55
N PHE A 36 -7.14 12.75 -13.57
CA PHE A 36 -6.70 12.05 -12.37
C PHE A 36 -5.32 11.42 -12.49
N ASP A 37 -4.48 11.55 -11.46
CA ASP A 37 -3.28 10.71 -11.26
C ASP A 37 -3.63 9.60 -10.27
N CYS A 38 -3.71 8.36 -10.76
CA CYS A 38 -4.05 7.20 -9.96
C CYS A 38 -2.81 6.36 -9.67
N ARG A 39 -2.53 6.17 -8.38
CA ARG A 39 -1.46 5.30 -7.90
C ARG A 39 -2.03 4.20 -7.02
N VAL A 40 -1.29 3.12 -6.92
CA VAL A 40 -1.67 1.96 -6.11
C VAL A 40 -0.65 1.78 -5.00
N MET A 41 -1.07 1.42 -3.80
CA MET A 41 -0.16 1.00 -2.74
C MET A 41 -0.63 -0.33 -2.16
N ILE A 42 0.30 -1.28 -2.09
CA ILE A 42 0.08 -2.63 -1.54
C ILE A 42 1.26 -3.04 -0.64
N PRO A 43 1.14 -4.08 0.19
CA PRO A 43 2.29 -4.63 0.90
C PRO A 43 3.32 -5.28 -0.03
N LYS A 44 4.60 -5.15 0.31
CA LYS A 44 5.70 -5.87 -0.36
C LYS A 44 5.80 -7.30 0.17
N TYR A 45 4.88 -8.18 -0.22
CA TYR A 45 4.96 -9.57 0.20
C TYR A 45 6.20 -10.27 -0.36
N MET A 46 6.79 -11.15 0.45
CA MET A 46 7.92 -11.98 0.01
C MET A 46 7.53 -12.94 -1.13
N CYS A 47 6.26 -13.37 -1.16
CA CYS A 47 5.69 -14.22 -2.21
C CYS A 47 5.53 -13.53 -3.57
N ILE A 48 5.71 -12.20 -3.66
CA ILE A 48 5.76 -11.51 -4.95
C ILE A 48 6.94 -12.11 -5.75
N PRO A 49 6.72 -12.56 -7.00
CA PRO A 49 7.76 -13.18 -7.81
C PRO A 49 9.03 -12.32 -7.91
N TRP A 50 10.20 -12.95 -7.80
CA TRP A 50 11.50 -12.27 -7.86
C TRP A 50 11.65 -11.37 -9.09
N LYS A 51 11.10 -11.78 -10.24
CA LYS A 51 11.10 -11.00 -11.49
C LYS A 51 10.55 -9.58 -11.34
N TRP A 52 9.65 -9.37 -10.37
CA TRP A 52 9.08 -8.08 -10.01
C TRP A 52 9.87 -7.41 -8.89
N ARG A 53 10.15 -8.15 -7.79
CA ARG A 53 10.87 -7.58 -6.62
C ARG A 53 12.22 -6.97 -6.99
N GLN A 54 12.97 -7.60 -7.89
CA GLN A 54 14.29 -7.08 -8.32
C GLN A 54 14.21 -5.78 -9.14
N LYS A 55 13.03 -5.41 -9.65
CA LYS A 55 12.80 -4.21 -10.44
C LYS A 55 12.19 -3.06 -9.61
N MET A 56 11.83 -3.33 -8.36
CA MET A 56 11.28 -2.31 -7.48
C MET A 56 12.39 -1.32 -7.10
N GLU A 57 12.12 -0.04 -7.33
CA GLU A 57 13.03 1.04 -7.00
C GLU A 57 12.80 1.46 -5.56
N TYR A 58 13.88 1.57 -4.79
CA TYR A 58 13.81 2.12 -3.44
C TYR A 58 13.41 3.60 -3.49
N VAL A 59 12.44 4.00 -2.66
CA VAL A 59 12.00 5.40 -2.51
C VAL A 59 12.55 5.97 -1.22
N THR A 60 12.18 5.37 -0.09
CA THR A 60 12.56 5.85 1.24
C THR A 60 12.39 4.74 2.28
N HIS A 61 12.87 4.98 3.50
CA HIS A 61 12.51 4.21 4.67
C HIS A 61 12.44 5.12 5.90
N PHE A 62 11.70 4.68 6.89
CA PHE A 62 11.58 5.37 8.17
C PHE A 62 11.23 4.37 9.27
N TYR A 63 11.21 4.87 10.50
CA TYR A 63 10.74 4.13 11.65
C TYR A 63 9.52 4.83 12.23
N MET A 64 8.51 4.05 12.62
CA MET A 64 7.34 4.56 13.31
C MET A 64 7.11 3.82 14.62
N ASP A 65 6.59 4.50 15.62
CA ASP A 65 6.09 3.84 16.82
C ASP A 65 4.78 3.12 16.49
N TYR A 66 4.82 1.79 16.64
CA TYR A 66 3.69 0.91 16.46
C TYR A 66 3.68 -0.12 17.60
N LEU A 67 2.62 -0.08 18.41
CA LEU A 67 2.45 -0.91 19.61
C LEU A 67 3.61 -0.79 20.61
N GLY A 68 4.13 0.44 20.80
CA GLY A 68 5.22 0.72 21.74
C GLY A 68 6.58 0.20 21.28
N GLN A 69 6.72 -0.13 20.00
CA GLN A 69 7.97 -0.55 19.38
C GLN A 69 8.28 0.31 18.16
N SER A 70 9.57 0.64 18.00
CA SER A 70 10.06 1.25 16.76
C SER A 70 10.07 0.20 15.66
N ARG A 71 9.19 0.36 14.66
CA ARG A 71 9.05 -0.55 13.52
C ARG A 71 9.58 0.10 12.25
N TYR A 72 10.41 -0.64 11.53
CA TYR A 72 10.89 -0.27 10.20
C TYR A 72 9.75 -0.28 9.19
N VAL A 73 9.73 0.73 8.32
CA VAL A 73 8.86 0.81 7.14
C VAL A 73 9.72 1.22 5.96
N GLY A 74 9.87 0.32 4.99
CA GLY A 74 10.45 0.65 3.68
C GLY A 74 9.36 0.99 2.67
N VAL A 75 9.68 1.87 1.73
CA VAL A 75 8.80 2.18 0.60
C VAL A 75 9.58 1.97 -0.68
N LEU A 76 9.08 1.09 -1.53
CA LEU A 76 9.59 0.90 -2.88
C LEU A 76 8.51 1.29 -3.89
N LYS A 77 8.91 1.55 -5.14
CA LYS A 77 7.99 1.82 -6.23
C LYS A 77 8.31 0.99 -7.47
N TYR A 78 7.31 0.80 -8.32
CA TYR A 78 7.49 0.28 -9.66
C TYR A 78 6.40 0.85 -10.56
N GLU A 79 6.75 1.22 -11.78
CA GLU A 79 5.79 1.71 -12.77
C GLU A 79 5.39 0.57 -13.71
N GLU A 80 4.09 0.28 -13.77
CA GLU A 80 3.52 -0.71 -14.68
C GLU A 80 2.46 -0.06 -15.56
N GLN A 81 2.69 -0.03 -16.86
CA GLN A 81 1.73 0.52 -17.85
C GLN A 81 1.30 1.97 -17.52
N GLY A 82 2.26 2.78 -17.04
CA GLY A 82 2.03 4.18 -16.69
C GLY A 82 1.25 4.40 -15.39
N VAL A 83 1.13 3.39 -14.53
CA VAL A 83 0.59 3.49 -13.17
C VAL A 83 1.72 3.21 -12.19
N ILE A 84 1.89 4.08 -11.20
CA ILE A 84 2.89 3.91 -10.15
C ILE A 84 2.28 3.04 -9.04
N TYR A 85 3.00 1.97 -8.69
CA TYR A 85 2.71 1.09 -7.57
C TYR A 85 3.74 1.33 -6.48
N TYR A 86 3.28 1.63 -5.28
CA TYR A 86 4.09 1.67 -4.07
C TYR A 86 3.96 0.36 -3.30
N PHE A 87 5.07 -0.06 -2.70
CA PHE A 87 5.17 -1.29 -1.94
C PHE A 87 5.67 -0.97 -0.54
N ILE A 88 4.81 -1.20 0.46
CA ILE A 88 5.18 -1.03 1.87
C ILE A 88 5.92 -2.28 2.34
N ASP A 89 7.15 -2.08 2.78
CA ASP A 89 8.08 -3.13 3.17
C ASP A 89 8.24 -3.23 4.68
N ASN A 90 8.03 -4.44 5.18
CA ASN A 90 8.41 -4.88 6.52
C ASN A 90 8.42 -6.41 6.50
N GLU A 91 9.60 -7.03 6.52
CA GLU A 91 9.71 -8.49 6.39
C GLU A 91 9.08 -9.24 7.58
N SER A 92 8.97 -8.62 8.76
CA SER A 92 8.30 -9.26 9.91
C SER A 92 6.80 -9.45 9.66
N TYR A 93 6.14 -8.51 8.98
CA TYR A 93 4.70 -8.58 8.69
C TYR A 93 4.36 -9.20 7.34
N PHE A 94 5.20 -8.99 6.31
CA PHE A 94 4.90 -9.40 4.93
C PHE A 94 5.80 -10.54 4.41
N SER A 95 6.48 -11.23 5.33
CA SER A 95 7.10 -12.53 5.02
C SER A 95 6.04 -13.62 4.80
N GLY A 96 6.46 -14.72 4.17
CA GLY A 96 5.61 -15.86 3.86
C GLY A 96 5.47 -16.13 2.37
N ASP A 97 4.86 -17.27 2.08
CA ASP A 97 4.58 -17.79 0.73
C ASP A 97 3.23 -17.34 0.17
N ARG A 98 2.40 -16.70 1.00
CA ARG A 98 1.07 -16.20 0.64
C ARG A 98 0.71 -14.89 1.36
N PRO A 99 -0.18 -14.07 0.78
CA PRO A 99 -0.56 -12.77 1.37
C PRO A 99 -1.35 -12.90 2.68
N TYR A 100 -2.25 -13.89 2.71
CA TYR A 100 -3.15 -14.18 3.82
C TYR A 100 -2.75 -15.46 4.56
N GLY A 101 -2.84 -15.43 5.87
CA GLY A 101 -2.51 -16.54 6.75
C GLY A 101 -3.62 -16.84 7.75
N ASP A 102 -3.24 -16.96 9.01
CA ASP A 102 -4.21 -17.03 10.10
C ASP A 102 -4.85 -15.65 10.30
N TRP A 103 -6.16 -15.61 10.47
CA TRP A 103 -6.92 -14.38 10.62
C TRP A 103 -6.41 -13.53 11.79
N TYR A 104 -5.97 -14.14 12.90
CA TYR A 104 -5.49 -13.43 14.08
C TYR A 104 -4.21 -12.64 13.77
N TRP A 105 -3.28 -13.25 13.03
CA TRP A 105 -2.04 -12.60 12.61
C TRP A 105 -2.26 -11.59 11.48
N ASP A 106 -3.23 -11.87 10.60
CA ASP A 106 -3.57 -10.95 9.51
C ASP A 106 -4.20 -9.65 10.03
N LEU A 107 -4.94 -9.68 11.14
CA LEU A 107 -5.47 -8.47 11.78
C LEU A 107 -4.35 -7.47 12.10
N GLU A 108 -3.32 -7.90 12.83
CA GLU A 108 -2.21 -7.00 13.18
C GLU A 108 -1.41 -6.56 11.95
N LYS A 109 -1.18 -7.49 11.00
CA LYS A 109 -0.49 -7.22 9.73
C LYS A 109 -1.17 -6.09 8.95
N PHE A 110 -2.49 -6.13 8.81
CA PHE A 110 -3.22 -5.12 8.03
C PHE A 110 -3.47 -3.84 8.82
N CYS A 111 -3.58 -3.90 10.14
CA CYS A 111 -3.46 -2.71 10.99
C CYS A 111 -2.12 -2.01 10.74
N PHE A 112 -1.00 -2.73 10.84
CA PHE A 112 0.34 -2.21 10.57
C PHE A 112 0.42 -1.59 9.17
N PHE A 113 -0.09 -2.28 8.15
CA PHE A 113 -0.13 -1.77 6.79
C PHE A 113 -0.87 -0.43 6.68
N CYS A 114 -2.04 -0.28 7.31
CA CYS A 114 -2.79 0.98 7.31
C CYS A 114 -1.99 2.13 7.94
N TYR A 115 -1.35 1.89 9.08
CA TYR A 115 -0.50 2.88 9.75
C TYR A 115 0.72 3.24 8.90
N ALA A 116 1.40 2.24 8.36
CA ALA A 116 2.61 2.41 7.55
C ALA A 116 2.30 3.16 6.24
N ALA A 117 1.19 2.82 5.58
CA ALA A 117 0.75 3.46 4.36
C ALA A 117 0.49 4.96 4.56
N LEU A 118 -0.26 5.34 5.60
CA LEU A 118 -0.53 6.75 5.91
C LEU A 118 0.74 7.49 6.35
N SER A 119 1.58 6.87 7.17
CA SER A 119 2.84 7.47 7.63
C SER A 119 3.86 7.65 6.50
N ALA A 120 3.73 6.89 5.41
CA ALA A 120 4.60 7.01 4.26
C ALA A 120 4.25 8.20 3.36
N LEU A 121 2.99 8.64 3.34
CA LEU A 121 2.49 9.66 2.40
C LEU A 121 3.25 11.00 2.45
N PRO A 122 3.62 11.57 3.63
CA PRO A 122 4.41 12.82 3.68
C PRO A 122 5.80 12.69 3.08
N LEU A 123 6.32 11.47 2.96
CA LEU A 123 7.66 11.17 2.49
C LEU A 123 7.70 10.88 0.98
N LEU A 124 6.54 10.94 0.32
CA LEU A 124 6.44 10.79 -1.13
C LEU A 124 6.40 12.19 -1.77
N ASP A 125 7.01 12.35 -2.93
CA ASP A 125 6.85 13.54 -3.79
C ASP A 125 5.47 13.59 -4.46
N TRP A 126 4.44 13.04 -3.80
CA TRP A 126 3.09 12.90 -4.29
C TRP A 126 2.13 12.70 -3.12
N HIS A 127 1.05 13.48 -3.08
CA HIS A 127 0.05 13.44 -2.03
C HIS A 127 -1.34 13.17 -2.61
N PRO A 128 -2.10 12.18 -2.08
CA PRO A 128 -3.44 11.86 -2.56
C PRO A 128 -4.51 12.85 -2.07
N ASP A 129 -5.40 13.29 -2.96
CA ASP A 129 -6.63 13.99 -2.58
C ASP A 129 -7.70 13.01 -2.08
N ILE A 130 -7.65 11.76 -2.58
CA ILE A 130 -8.61 10.70 -2.27
C ILE A 130 -7.84 9.41 -2.01
N ILE A 131 -8.12 8.76 -0.88
CA ILE A 131 -7.67 7.40 -0.60
C ILE A 131 -8.86 6.45 -0.78
N ASN A 132 -8.81 5.63 -1.81
CA ASN A 132 -9.79 4.59 -2.08
C ASN A 132 -9.35 3.30 -1.37
N CYS A 133 -10.09 2.93 -0.32
CA CYS A 133 -9.77 1.78 0.52
C CYS A 133 -10.47 0.53 -0.01
N HIS A 134 -9.70 -0.49 -0.38
CA HIS A 134 -10.22 -1.75 -0.88
C HIS A 134 -10.24 -2.83 0.21
N ASP A 135 -11.44 -3.39 0.45
CA ASP A 135 -11.74 -4.43 1.44
C ASP A 135 -11.29 -4.13 2.89
N TRP A 136 -11.49 -5.11 3.78
CA TRP A 136 -11.28 -4.97 5.23
C TRP A 136 -9.82 -4.70 5.63
N GLN A 137 -8.87 -5.14 4.81
CA GLN A 137 -7.43 -4.97 4.98
C GLN A 137 -7.02 -3.49 5.02
N THR A 138 -7.85 -2.61 4.45
CA THR A 138 -7.64 -1.16 4.46
C THR A 138 -8.77 -0.41 5.18
N GLY A 139 -9.70 -1.14 5.80
CA GLY A 139 -10.88 -0.57 6.45
C GLY A 139 -10.57 0.31 7.66
N LEU A 140 -9.36 0.22 8.22
CA LEU A 140 -8.92 1.05 9.33
C LEU A 140 -8.50 2.48 8.89
N VAL A 141 -8.13 2.66 7.62
CA VAL A 141 -7.62 3.95 7.10
C VAL A 141 -8.56 5.13 7.34
N PRO A 142 -9.87 5.05 7.06
CA PRO A 142 -10.77 6.19 7.29
C PRO A 142 -10.85 6.62 8.76
N VAL A 143 -10.68 5.68 9.70
CA VAL A 143 -10.68 5.97 11.13
C VAL A 143 -9.35 6.64 11.51
N LEU A 144 -8.22 6.10 11.05
CA LEU A 144 -6.90 6.67 11.32
C LEU A 144 -6.76 8.09 10.77
N LEU A 145 -7.29 8.36 9.59
CA LEU A 145 -7.33 9.70 9.00
C LEU A 145 -8.04 10.73 9.88
N LYS A 146 -9.09 10.32 10.60
CA LYS A 146 -9.88 11.22 11.46
C LYS A 146 -9.35 11.36 12.89
N ASP A 147 -8.51 10.43 13.32
CA ASP A 147 -7.98 10.39 14.68
C ASP A 147 -6.52 10.80 14.68
N ARG A 148 -5.61 9.84 14.47
CA ARG A 148 -4.16 10.07 14.53
C ARG A 148 -3.64 11.02 13.46
N PHE A 149 -4.26 11.06 12.29
CA PHE A 149 -3.83 11.87 11.15
C PHE A 149 -4.76 13.08 10.90
N ALA A 150 -5.64 13.41 11.85
CA ALA A 150 -6.66 14.45 11.71
C ALA A 150 -6.11 15.85 11.42
N GLY A 151 -4.87 16.12 11.84
CA GLY A 151 -4.16 17.38 11.60
C GLY A 151 -3.67 17.58 10.16
N GLY A 152 -3.89 16.59 9.27
CA GLY A 152 -3.30 16.59 7.94
C GLY A 152 -1.81 16.20 7.95
N GLU A 153 -1.36 15.49 8.98
CA GLU A 153 0.02 14.98 9.10
C GLU A 153 0.23 13.68 8.28
N TYR A 154 -0.28 13.66 7.06
CA TYR A 154 -0.07 12.61 6.06
C TYR A 154 0.25 13.23 4.70
#